data_AF-A0A357WW09-F1
#
_entry.id   AF-A0A357WW09-F1
#
_cell.length_a   1.000
_cell.length_b   1.000
_cell.length_c   1.000
_cell.angle_alpha   90.00
_cell.angle_beta   90.00
_cell.angle_gamma   90.00
#
_symmetry.space_group_name_H-M   'P 1'
#
loop_
_entity.id
_entity.type
_entity.pdbx_description
1 polymer ?
#
loop_
_entity_poly.entity_id
_entity_poly.type
_entity_poly.pdbx_seq_one_letter_code
_entity_poly.pdbx_strand_id
1 'polypeptide(L)'
;MADIQFRNAAHRDFFLAMMTKSKVNDCYHRAFFYVMGIAGETRANINQMFDFKTDRIKPEGMHGGWQTSGTVRVCYLAFNLWNGYTDTERPQDSTPEELFCCEFAPYFMEGIKVRYPEYCRDLSPERANQIKDKERGR
;
A
#
# COMPACT_ATOMS: atom_id res chain seq x y z
N MET A 1 -12.59 -2.58 -12.46
CA MET A 1 -11.46 -2.65 -11.50
C MET A 1 -11.12 -4.11 -11.36
N ALA A 2 -9.85 -4.49 -11.47
CA ALA A 2 -9.44 -5.85 -11.12
C ALA A 2 -9.91 -6.16 -9.69
N ASP A 3 -10.27 -7.42 -9.43
CA ASP A 3 -10.86 -7.80 -8.15
C ASP A 3 -9.77 -7.75 -7.06
N ILE A 4 -9.81 -6.70 -6.24
CA ILE A 4 -8.81 -6.42 -5.21
C ILE A 4 -8.87 -7.56 -4.19
N GLN A 5 -7.75 -8.26 -4.00
CA GLN A 5 -7.67 -9.34 -3.00
C GLN A 5 -7.47 -8.75 -1.60
N PHE A 6 -8.23 -9.20 -0.62
CA PHE A 6 -8.09 -8.78 0.79
C PHE A 6 -7.62 -9.95 1.64
N ARG A 7 -6.79 -9.66 2.65
CA ARG A 7 -6.27 -10.67 3.60
C ARG A 7 -7.36 -11.44 4.34
N ASN A 8 -8.43 -10.73 4.71
CA ASN A 8 -9.60 -11.28 5.38
C ASN A 8 -10.73 -10.23 5.34
N ALA A 9 -11.91 -10.61 5.84
CA ALA A 9 -13.06 -9.72 5.94
C ALA A 9 -12.75 -8.43 6.70
N ALA A 10 -11.98 -8.53 7.79
CA ALA A 10 -11.68 -7.39 8.64
C ALA A 10 -10.76 -6.35 7.95
N HIS A 11 -9.89 -6.78 7.03
CA HIS A 11 -9.13 -5.89 6.15
C HIS A 11 -10.08 -5.18 5.16
N ARG A 12 -10.95 -5.94 4.47
CA ARG A 12 -11.96 -5.38 3.54
C ARG A 12 -12.86 -4.34 4.19
N ASP A 13 -13.42 -4.68 5.35
CA ASP A 13 -14.40 -3.82 6.03
C ASP A 13 -13.75 -2.53 6.54
N PHE A 14 -12.50 -2.60 7.01
CA PHE A 14 -11.73 -1.41 7.36
C PHE A 14 -11.50 -0.52 6.14
N PHE A 15 -11.06 -1.09 5.01
CA PHE A 15 -10.84 -0.33 3.77
C PHE A 15 -12.11 0.42 3.36
N LEU A 16 -13.26 -0.26 3.31
CA LEU A 16 -14.53 0.36 2.96
C LEU A 16 -14.91 1.47 3.95
N ALA A 17 -14.78 1.22 5.25
CA ALA A 17 -15.07 2.22 6.29
C ALA A 17 -14.18 3.47 6.16
N MET A 18 -12.88 3.30 5.88
CA MET A 18 -11.96 4.43 5.69
C MET A 18 -12.27 5.19 4.40
N MET A 19 -12.62 4.51 3.31
CA MET A 19 -13.02 5.18 2.07
C MET A 19 -14.36 5.93 2.21
N THR A 20 -15.28 5.46 3.05
CA THR A 20 -16.50 6.19 3.40
C THR A 20 -16.21 7.40 4.30
N LYS A 21 -15.23 7.27 5.21
CA LYS A 21 -14.83 8.35 6.12
C LYS A 21 -14.01 9.44 5.42
N SER A 22 -13.19 9.07 4.43
CA SER A 22 -12.44 10.03 3.63
C SER A 22 -13.37 10.82 2.70
N LYS A 23 -13.09 12.11 2.56
CA LYS A 23 -13.80 12.98 1.61
C LYS A 23 -13.26 12.84 0.19
N VAL A 24 -12.14 12.14 0.02
CA VAL A 24 -11.40 11.98 -1.23
C VAL A 24 -11.34 10.51 -1.61
N ASN A 25 -11.60 10.21 -2.89
CA ASN A 25 -11.60 8.86 -3.43
C ASN A 25 -10.66 8.77 -4.65
N ASP A 26 -9.36 8.96 -4.42
CA ASP A 26 -8.31 8.84 -5.42
C ASP A 26 -7.42 7.60 -5.17
N CYS A 27 -6.46 7.35 -6.06
CA CYS A 27 -5.57 6.18 -5.94
C CYS A 27 -4.60 6.26 -4.75
N TYR A 28 -4.29 7.45 -4.23
CA TYR A 28 -3.42 7.65 -3.08
C TYR A 28 -4.10 7.22 -1.79
N HIS A 29 -5.31 7.72 -1.56
CA HIS A 29 -6.16 7.34 -0.42
C HIS A 29 -6.50 5.86 -0.43
N ARG A 30 -6.90 5.36 -1.60
CA ARG A 30 -7.24 3.94 -1.75
C ARG A 30 -6.05 3.06 -1.42
N ALA A 31 -4.86 3.37 -1.96
CA ALA A 31 -3.66 2.58 -1.68
C ALA A 31 -3.27 2.67 -0.20
N PHE A 32 -3.28 3.87 0.37
CA PHE A 32 -2.95 4.10 1.78
C PHE A 32 -3.87 3.30 2.71
N PHE A 33 -5.19 3.46 2.58
CA PHE A 33 -6.13 2.77 3.47
C PHE A 33 -6.21 1.26 3.22
N TYR A 34 -5.95 0.82 2.00
CA TYR A 34 -5.80 -0.60 1.71
C TYR A 34 -4.60 -1.17 2.47
N VAL A 35 -3.40 -0.61 2.29
CA VAL A 35 -2.18 -1.12 2.93
C VAL A 35 -2.29 -1.05 4.46
N MET A 36 -2.77 0.08 5.00
CA MET A 36 -3.02 0.24 6.44
C MET A 36 -4.05 -0.75 7.00
N GLY A 37 -4.92 -1.31 6.15
CA GLY A 37 -5.92 -2.30 6.53
C GLY A 37 -5.41 -3.72 6.74
N ILE A 38 -4.18 -4.03 6.33
CA ILE A 38 -3.64 -5.41 6.32
C ILE A 38 -3.46 -5.98 7.73
N ALA A 39 -2.95 -5.16 8.67
CA ALA A 39 -2.66 -5.58 10.05
C ALA A 39 -3.73 -5.07 11.03
N GLY A 40 -3.94 -5.76 12.16
CA GLY A 40 -4.93 -5.34 13.17
C GLY A 40 -4.49 -4.08 13.89
N GLU A 41 -3.21 -4.01 14.20
CA GLU A 41 -2.55 -2.96 14.95
C GLU A 41 -2.56 -1.64 14.16
N THR A 42 -2.30 -1.67 12.86
CA THR A 42 -2.34 -0.49 11.99
C THR A 42 -3.77 0.07 11.87
N ARG A 43 -4.77 -0.81 11.83
CA ARG A 43 -6.19 -0.41 11.85
C ARG A 43 -6.58 0.25 13.17
N ALA A 44 -6.19 -0.34 14.29
CA ALA A 44 -6.45 0.19 15.63
C ALA A 44 -5.79 1.57 15.85
N ASN A 45 -4.65 1.82 15.19
CA ASN A 45 -3.87 3.04 15.35
C ASN A 45 -3.99 4.03 14.17
N ILE A 46 -5.00 3.90 13.30
CA ILE A 46 -5.14 4.72 12.09
C ILE A 46 -5.15 6.23 12.34
N ASN A 47 -5.73 6.70 13.45
CA ASN A 47 -5.75 8.13 13.79
C ASN A 47 -4.38 8.67 14.26
N GLN A 48 -3.43 7.78 14.59
CA GLN A 48 -2.03 8.16 14.81
C GLN A 48 -1.30 8.35 13.49
N MET A 49 -1.72 7.64 12.43
CA MET A 49 -1.04 7.58 11.14
C MET A 49 -1.63 8.52 10.07
N PHE A 50 -2.88 8.95 10.24
CA PHE A 50 -3.58 9.81 9.29
C PHE A 50 -4.43 10.86 10.03
N ASP A 51 -4.26 12.13 9.65
CA ASP A 51 -5.11 13.22 10.10
C ASP A 51 -6.27 13.44 9.14
N PHE A 52 -7.46 12.97 9.53
CA PHE A 52 -8.68 13.16 8.75
C PHE A 52 -9.17 14.62 8.71
N LYS A 53 -8.64 15.53 9.55
CA LYS A 53 -9.00 16.95 9.50
C LYS A 53 -8.24 17.68 8.40
N THR A 54 -6.94 17.40 8.28
CA THR A 54 -6.05 18.04 7.30
C THR A 54 -5.79 17.20 6.06
N ASP A 55 -6.29 15.96 6.03
CA ASP A 55 -6.17 15.00 4.93
C ASP A 55 -4.72 14.64 4.61
N ARG A 56 -3.95 14.30 5.65
CA ARG A 56 -2.50 14.06 5.56
C ARG A 56 -2.07 12.86 6.37
N ILE A 57 -1.05 12.15 5.85
CA ILE A 57 -0.28 11.19 6.63
C ILE A 57 0.46 11.88 7.77
N LYS A 58 0.70 11.16 8.85
CA LYS A 58 1.40 11.63 10.06
C LYS A 58 2.68 10.82 10.30
N PRO A 59 3.84 11.25 9.77
CA PRO A 59 5.13 10.59 10.01
C PRO A 59 5.48 10.45 11.48
N GLU A 60 5.00 11.36 12.32
CA GLU A 60 5.20 11.34 13.77
C GLU A 60 4.49 10.16 14.46
N GLY A 61 3.56 9.49 13.76
CA GLY A 61 2.92 8.26 14.23
C GLY A 61 3.78 6.99 14.05
N MET A 62 4.90 7.09 13.33
CA MET A 62 5.85 5.99 13.16
C MET A 62 6.56 5.67 14.48
N HIS A 63 7.01 4.42 14.62
CA HIS A 63 7.77 3.91 15.77
C HIS A 63 7.05 4.02 17.12
N GLY A 64 5.72 4.11 17.12
CA GLY A 64 4.92 3.99 18.33
C GLY A 64 5.05 2.61 18.98
N GLY A 65 4.90 2.51 20.30
CA GLY A 65 5.10 1.26 21.05
C GLY A 65 4.16 0.09 20.69
N TRP A 66 3.18 0.32 19.84
CA TRP A 66 2.29 -0.71 19.27
C TRP A 66 2.88 -1.39 18.03
N GLN A 67 3.94 -0.83 17.42
CA GLN A 67 4.49 -1.33 16.19
C GLN A 67 5.36 -2.59 16.41
N THR A 68 5.09 -3.61 15.60
CA THR A 68 5.97 -4.76 15.36
C THR A 68 6.73 -4.57 14.03
N SER A 69 7.75 -5.39 13.77
CA SER A 69 8.49 -5.37 12.50
C SER A 69 7.56 -5.48 11.27
N GLY A 70 6.52 -6.31 11.34
CA GLY A 70 5.51 -6.42 10.29
C GLY A 70 4.73 -5.12 10.08
N THR A 71 4.28 -4.48 11.15
CA THR A 71 3.50 -3.23 11.03
C THR A 71 4.35 -2.04 10.60
N VAL A 72 5.64 -2.02 10.94
CA VAL A 72 6.59 -1.01 10.44
C VAL A 72 6.63 -1.05 8.91
N ARG A 73 6.77 -2.24 8.32
CA ARG A 73 6.76 -2.44 6.86
C ARG A 73 5.43 -1.99 6.22
N VAL A 74 4.30 -2.31 6.85
CA VAL A 74 2.97 -1.84 6.41
C VAL A 74 2.94 -0.32 6.34
N CYS A 75 3.36 0.35 7.42
CA CYS A 75 3.34 1.81 7.49
C CYS A 75 4.29 2.46 6.49
N TYR A 76 5.52 1.94 6.34
CA TYR A 76 6.47 2.43 5.34
C TYR A 76 5.90 2.34 3.92
N LEU A 77 5.36 1.19 3.53
CA LEU A 77 4.78 1.05 2.19
C LEU A 77 3.57 1.99 2.01
N ALA A 78 2.66 2.09 2.98
CA ALA A 78 1.50 2.96 2.88
C ALA A 78 1.91 4.43 2.68
N PHE A 79 2.90 4.88 3.44
CA PHE A 79 3.44 6.25 3.36
C PHE A 79 4.17 6.48 2.05
N ASN A 80 4.96 5.50 1.59
CA ASN A 80 5.66 5.57 0.32
C ASN A 80 4.68 5.67 -0.86
N LEU A 81 3.59 4.90 -0.86
CA LEU A 81 2.57 4.98 -1.91
C LEU A 81 1.77 6.30 -1.88
N TRP A 82 1.73 6.98 -0.74
CA TRP A 82 1.06 8.28 -0.60
C TRP A 82 1.81 9.41 -1.31
N ASN A 83 3.12 9.55 -1.11
CA ASN A 83 3.89 10.66 -1.70
C ASN A 83 5.39 10.38 -1.90
N GLY A 84 5.81 9.12 -1.91
CA GLY A 84 7.22 8.74 -1.98
C GLY A 84 7.97 8.93 -0.66
N TYR A 85 7.26 9.04 0.47
CA TYR A 85 7.88 9.12 1.79
C TYR A 85 8.94 8.04 1.97
N THR A 86 10.08 8.46 2.49
CA THR A 86 11.20 7.62 2.89
C THR A 86 11.75 8.25 4.16
N ASP A 87 11.95 7.46 5.22
CA ASP A 87 12.57 7.94 6.45
C ASP A 87 14.04 8.28 6.15
N THR A 88 14.46 9.49 6.49
CA THR A 88 15.83 9.97 6.28
C THR A 88 16.85 9.26 7.17
N GLU A 89 16.44 8.77 8.34
CA GLU A 89 17.32 8.03 9.25
C GLU A 89 17.39 6.54 8.87
N ARG A 90 16.34 6.02 8.22
CA ARG A 90 16.21 4.61 7.84
C ARG A 90 15.71 4.42 6.42
N PRO A 91 16.39 4.97 5.40
CA PRO A 91 15.93 4.88 4.02
C PRO A 91 15.85 3.45 3.49
N GLN A 92 16.69 2.54 4.03
CA GLN A 92 16.69 1.12 3.69
C GLN A 92 15.36 0.43 4.01
N ASP A 93 14.61 0.91 5.01
CA ASP A 93 13.35 0.28 5.44
C ASP A 93 12.23 0.42 4.38
N SER A 94 12.41 1.31 3.41
CA SER A 94 11.50 1.49 2.26
C SER A 94 11.93 0.68 1.02
N THR A 95 13.01 -0.10 1.10
CA THR A 95 13.48 -0.92 -0.02
C THR A 95 12.62 -2.18 -0.20
N PRO A 96 12.56 -2.75 -1.42
CA PRO A 96 11.84 -4.00 -1.63
C PRO A 96 12.32 -5.16 -0.74
N GLU A 97 13.63 -5.25 -0.49
CA GLU A 97 14.22 -6.28 0.38
C GLU A 97 13.59 -6.22 1.78
N GLU A 98 13.54 -5.03 2.37
CA GLU A 98 12.98 -4.84 3.71
C GLU A 98 11.46 -4.95 3.75
N LEU A 99 10.77 -4.42 2.74
CA LEU A 99 9.30 -4.41 2.71
C LEU A 99 8.71 -5.80 2.46
N PHE A 100 9.22 -6.55 1.48
CA PHE A 100 8.58 -7.77 0.98
C PHE A 100 9.03 -9.04 1.70
N CYS A 101 10.00 -8.98 2.61
CA CYS A 101 10.41 -10.10 3.46
C CYS A 101 9.44 -10.31 4.64
N CYS A 102 8.14 -10.47 4.35
CA CYS A 102 7.11 -10.77 5.35
C CYS A 102 5.85 -11.42 4.75
N GLU A 103 4.97 -11.96 5.61
CA GLU A 103 3.69 -12.60 5.22
C GLU A 103 2.71 -11.64 4.50
N PHE A 104 2.93 -10.32 4.58
CA PHE A 104 2.06 -9.33 3.95
C PHE A 104 2.39 -9.05 2.48
N ALA A 105 3.52 -9.58 1.97
CA ALA A 105 3.99 -9.32 0.62
C ALA A 105 2.93 -9.49 -0.49
N PRO A 106 2.08 -10.54 -0.50
CA PRO A 106 1.03 -10.66 -1.52
C PRO A 106 0.05 -9.49 -1.51
N TYR A 107 -0.28 -8.97 -0.34
CA TYR A 107 -1.19 -7.83 -0.18
C TYR A 107 -0.50 -6.49 -0.45
N PHE A 108 0.81 -6.39 -0.21
CA PHE A 108 1.58 -5.22 -0.65
C PHE A 108 1.52 -5.03 -2.16
N MET A 109 1.56 -6.12 -2.93
CA MET A 109 1.38 -6.07 -4.39
C MET A 109 -0.01 -5.56 -4.78
N GLU A 110 -1.06 -5.98 -4.08
CA GLU A 110 -2.41 -5.45 -4.31
C GLU A 110 -2.50 -3.95 -4.00
N GLY A 111 -1.85 -3.47 -2.93
CA GLY A 111 -1.74 -2.03 -2.63
C GLY A 111 -1.08 -1.24 -3.76
N ILE A 112 -0.02 -1.79 -4.37
CA ILE A 112 0.63 -1.20 -5.55
C ILE A 112 -0.30 -1.17 -6.76
N LYS A 113 -1.05 -2.26 -7.03
CA LYS A 113 -2.06 -2.30 -8.11
C LYS A 113 -3.15 -1.25 -7.91
N VAL A 114 -3.58 -1.05 -6.66
CA VAL A 114 -4.55 -0.02 -6.29
C VAL A 114 -4.00 1.39 -6.53
N ARG A 115 -2.71 1.60 -6.27
CA ARG A 115 -2.04 2.89 -6.48
C ARG A 115 -1.81 3.21 -7.96
N TYR A 116 -1.51 2.19 -8.77
CA TYR A 116 -1.06 2.32 -10.16
C TYR A 116 -1.91 1.45 -11.12
N PRO A 117 -3.25 1.62 -11.15
CA PRO A 117 -4.14 0.74 -11.90
C PRO A 117 -3.92 0.76 -13.41
N GLU A 118 -3.31 1.82 -13.96
CA GLU A 118 -2.94 1.95 -15.38
C GLU A 118 -1.68 1.17 -15.76
N TYR A 119 -0.75 0.99 -14.82
CA TYR A 119 0.51 0.29 -15.02
C TYR A 119 0.40 -1.20 -14.68
N CYS A 120 -0.51 -1.55 -13.78
CA CYS A 120 -0.73 -2.92 -13.33
C CYS A 120 -1.90 -3.61 -14.03
N ARG A 121 -2.39 -3.07 -15.16
CA ARG A 121 -3.31 -3.84 -16.02
C ARG A 121 -2.57 -5.08 -16.50
N ASP A 122 -3.29 -6.19 -16.62
CA ASP A 122 -2.76 -7.38 -17.29
C ASP A 122 -2.07 -6.94 -18.58
N LEU A 123 -0.84 -7.41 -18.79
CA LEU A 123 -0.22 -7.32 -20.10
C LEU A 123 -1.23 -8.00 -21.03
N SER A 124 -1.96 -7.22 -21.81
CA SER A 124 -2.87 -7.81 -22.78
C SER A 124 -2.08 -8.82 -23.59
N PRO A 125 -2.69 -9.92 -24.08
CA PRO A 125 -1.98 -10.87 -24.93
C PRO A 125 -1.20 -10.15 -26.04
N GLU A 126 -1.71 -9.03 -26.57
CA GLU A 126 -0.97 -8.20 -27.53
C GLU A 126 0.29 -7.55 -26.94
N ARG A 127 0.24 -6.97 -25.73
CA ARG A 127 1.43 -6.42 -25.05
C ARG A 127 2.44 -7.50 -24.68
N ALA A 128 1.97 -8.66 -24.22
CA ALA A 128 2.84 -9.80 -23.92
C ALA A 128 3.53 -10.34 -25.18
N ASN A 129 2.80 -10.42 -26.31
CA ASN A 129 3.35 -10.82 -27.59
C ASN A 129 4.33 -9.78 -28.16
N GLN A 130 4.03 -8.48 -28.06
CA GLN A 130 4.95 -7.41 -28.48
C GLN A 130 6.27 -7.39 -27.70
N ILE A 131 6.25 -7.71 -26.41
CA ILE A 131 7.46 -7.85 -25.59
C ILE A 131 8.26 -9.07 -26.05
N LYS A 132 7.61 -10.22 -26.23
CA LYS A 132 8.25 -11.45 -26.74
C LYS A 132 8.87 -11.26 -28.13
N ASP A 133 8.19 -10.55 -29.03
CA ASP A 133 8.70 -10.29 -30.38
C ASP A 133 9.90 -9.33 -30.37
N LYS A 134 9.93 -8.36 -29.45
CA LYS A 134 11.10 -7.48 -29.22
C LYS A 134 12.31 -8.21 -28.65
N GLU A 135 12.10 -9.23 -27.80
CA GLU A 135 13.16 -10.04 -27.22
C GLU A 135 13.73 -11.08 -28.20
N ARG A 136 12.93 -11.56 -29.16
CA ARG A 136 13.37 -12.49 -30.22
C ARG A 136 14.14 -11.83 -31.37
N GLY A 137 14.10 -10.51 -31.46
CA GLY A 137 14.79 -9.72 -32.49
C GLY A 137 16.13 -9.11 -32.04
N ARG A 138 16.67 -9.53 -30.89
CA ARG A 138 18.00 -9.16 -30.39
C ARG A 138 18.96 -10.34 -30.40
#